data_AF-A0A1F0N7S1-F1
#
_entry.id   AF-A0A1F0N7S1-F1
#
_cell.length_a   1.000
_cell.length_b   1.000
_cell.length_c   1.000
_cell.angle_alpha   90.00
_cell.angle_beta   90.00
_cell.angle_gamma   90.00
#
_symmetry.space_group_name_H-M   'P 1'
#
loop_
_entity.id
_entity.type
_entity.pdbx_description
1 polymer ?
#
loop_
_entity_poly.entity_id
_entity_poly.type
_entity_poly.pdbx_seq_one_letter_code
_entity_poly.pdbx_strand_id
1 'polypeptide(L)'
;MNHKIAILSDIHGNTTALAGVLEDAKNLGATEYWLLGDIFLPGPGANDLVALLKDLPITASVRGNWDDCVLEALDGQYGLEDPEEIQLLRMTQYLMEDLKPEHIDWLRKLPMVAKKEVEGLRFSLSHNLPEKNYGGDLLVENNTEKFDQLLDETTDVAVYGHVHKQLLRYGSQGQQIINPGSIGMPYFNWKELKNHRAQYALLEVENGELVNIQFRKVAYDYEAELESAKEKGLPFIEMYEELRREDNYQGHNRDLLASLIDKHGYVEDVKNYFDYL
;
A
#
# COMPACT_ATOMS: atom_id res chain seq x y z
N MET A 1 6.88 0.66 29.18
CA MET A 1 6.33 -0.57 28.57
C MET A 1 7.06 -0.77 27.25
N ASN A 2 7.30 -2.01 26.81
CA ASN A 2 7.96 -2.22 25.51
C ASN A 2 6.86 -2.25 24.43
N HIS A 3 6.82 -1.22 23.58
CA HIS A 3 5.89 -1.11 22.46
C HIS A 3 6.57 -1.56 21.18
N LYS A 4 6.14 -2.72 20.65
CA LYS A 4 6.58 -3.22 19.34
C LYS A 4 5.49 -2.99 18.31
N ILE A 5 5.77 -2.10 17.37
CA ILE A 5 4.79 -1.55 16.43
C ILE A 5 5.17 -1.99 15.02
N ALA A 6 4.33 -2.80 14.39
CA ALA A 6 4.53 -3.22 13.00
C ALA A 6 3.84 -2.22 12.06
N ILE A 7 4.61 -1.64 11.14
CA ILE A 7 4.09 -0.71 10.14
C ILE A 7 3.86 -1.49 8.84
N LEU A 8 2.59 -1.56 8.43
CA LEU A 8 2.11 -2.20 7.21
C LEU A 8 1.82 -1.10 6.18
N SER A 9 2.32 -1.27 4.95
CA SER A 9 2.16 -0.29 3.88
C SER A 9 2.10 -0.97 2.52
N ASP A 10 1.34 -0.38 1.60
CA ASP A 10 1.32 -0.73 0.18
C ASP A 10 1.11 -2.26 -0.01
N ILE A 11 0.03 -2.78 0.58
CA ILE A 11 -0.33 -4.20 0.53
C ILE A 11 -0.78 -4.58 -0.88
N HIS A 12 -1.45 -3.67 -1.58
CA HIS A 12 -1.84 -3.80 -2.98
C HIS A 12 -2.55 -5.12 -3.30
N GLY A 13 -3.44 -5.58 -2.42
CA GLY A 13 -4.18 -6.82 -2.62
C GLY A 13 -3.35 -8.10 -2.53
N ASN A 14 -2.05 -8.05 -2.19
CA ASN A 14 -1.22 -9.25 -2.09
C ASN A 14 -1.46 -9.98 -0.77
N THR A 15 -2.34 -10.98 -0.82
CA THR A 15 -2.84 -11.65 0.40
C THR A 15 -1.79 -12.59 0.99
N THR A 16 -1.04 -13.29 0.14
CA THR A 16 0.01 -14.21 0.57
C THR A 16 1.19 -13.47 1.22
N ALA A 17 1.60 -12.33 0.64
CA ALA A 17 2.63 -11.47 1.23
C ALA A 17 2.20 -10.91 2.59
N LEU A 18 0.95 -10.42 2.69
CA LEU A 18 0.41 -9.91 3.96
C LEU A 18 0.43 -11.01 5.02
N ALA A 19 -0.07 -12.21 4.71
CA ALA A 19 -0.07 -13.33 5.64
C ALA A 19 1.33 -13.63 6.19
N GLY A 20 2.35 -13.69 5.32
CA GLY A 20 3.74 -13.90 5.73
C GLY A 20 4.29 -12.77 6.62
N VAL A 21 3.99 -11.50 6.29
CA VAL A 21 4.39 -10.35 7.11
C VAL A 21 3.74 -10.37 8.49
N LEU A 22 2.44 -10.71 8.58
CA LEU A 22 1.74 -10.79 9.85
C LEU A 22 2.30 -11.92 10.74
N GLU A 23 2.66 -13.05 10.15
CA GLU A 23 3.32 -14.14 10.87
C GLU A 23 4.71 -13.73 11.40
N ASP A 24 5.56 -13.10 10.56
CA ASP A 24 6.88 -12.60 10.98
C ASP A 24 6.76 -11.56 12.10
N ALA A 25 5.85 -10.59 11.95
CA ALA A 25 5.59 -9.56 12.96
C ALA A 25 5.11 -10.16 14.30
N LYS A 26 4.20 -11.13 14.25
CA LYS A 26 3.72 -11.83 15.44
C LYS A 26 4.84 -12.59 16.14
N ASN A 27 5.69 -13.28 15.38
CA ASN A 27 6.83 -14.03 15.91
C ASN A 27 7.88 -13.12 16.59
N LEU A 28 7.98 -11.86 16.15
CA LEU A 28 8.84 -10.84 16.77
C LEU A 28 8.19 -10.13 17.97
N GLY A 29 6.96 -10.50 18.29
CA GLY A 29 6.20 -9.96 19.41
C GLY A 29 5.61 -8.58 19.13
N ALA A 30 5.22 -8.29 17.88
CA ALA A 30 4.44 -7.09 17.59
C ALA A 30 3.15 -7.07 18.43
N THR A 31 2.87 -5.91 19.02
CA THR A 31 1.74 -5.68 19.93
C THR A 31 0.74 -4.66 19.39
N GLU A 32 1.15 -3.90 18.37
CA GLU A 32 0.39 -2.82 17.75
C GLU A 32 0.73 -2.77 16.27
N TYR A 33 -0.23 -2.39 15.43
CA TYR A 33 -0.06 -2.29 13.99
C TYR A 33 -0.53 -0.93 13.48
N TRP A 34 0.22 -0.35 12.55
CA TRP A 34 -0.15 0.86 11.83
C TRP A 34 -0.25 0.55 10.34
N LEU A 35 -1.33 1.00 9.69
CA LEU A 35 -1.62 0.72 8.28
C LEU A 35 -1.53 2.00 7.44
N LEU A 36 -0.65 2.04 6.44
CA LEU A 36 -0.34 3.25 5.68
C LEU A 36 -1.08 3.37 4.34
N GLY A 37 -2.16 2.62 4.12
CA GLY A 37 -2.96 2.70 2.90
C GLY A 37 -2.43 1.84 1.75
N ASP A 38 -3.05 2.00 0.58
CA ASP A 38 -2.86 1.18 -0.61
C ASP A 38 -3.09 -0.31 -0.30
N ILE A 39 -4.32 -0.57 0.17
CA ILE A 39 -4.68 -1.83 0.83
C ILE A 39 -5.02 -2.90 -0.22
N PHE A 40 -5.89 -2.53 -1.15
CA PHE A 40 -6.34 -3.37 -2.27
C PHE A 40 -5.62 -2.97 -3.55
N LEU A 41 -5.77 -3.79 -4.59
CA LEU A 41 -5.36 -3.53 -5.98
C LEU A 41 -3.88 -3.14 -6.19
N PRO A 42 -3.25 -3.55 -7.30
CA PRO A 42 -3.78 -4.38 -8.38
C PRO A 42 -3.75 -5.89 -8.07
N GLY A 43 -3.46 -6.31 -6.83
CA GLY A 43 -3.52 -7.71 -6.43
C GLY A 43 -4.94 -8.23 -6.16
N PRO A 44 -5.08 -9.56 -5.98
CA PRO A 44 -6.37 -10.26 -5.98
C PRO A 44 -7.11 -10.28 -4.64
N GLY A 45 -6.50 -9.77 -3.57
CA GLY A 45 -7.08 -9.74 -2.23
C GLY A 45 -8.29 -8.81 -2.13
N ALA A 46 -9.35 -9.31 -1.50
CA ALA A 46 -10.59 -8.59 -1.23
C ALA A 46 -11.04 -8.87 0.21
N ASN A 47 -12.12 -9.61 0.44
CA ASN A 47 -12.60 -9.91 1.80
C ASN A 47 -11.63 -10.78 2.62
N ASP A 48 -10.87 -11.66 1.95
CA ASP A 48 -9.85 -12.50 2.57
C ASP A 48 -8.69 -11.68 3.13
N LEU A 49 -8.26 -10.65 2.40
CA LEU A 49 -7.30 -9.67 2.89
C LEU A 49 -7.84 -8.92 4.11
N VAL A 50 -9.09 -8.45 4.07
CA VAL A 50 -9.72 -7.77 5.22
C VAL A 50 -9.81 -8.70 6.43
N ALA A 51 -10.08 -9.99 6.24
CA ALA A 51 -10.11 -10.97 7.32
C ALA A 51 -8.75 -11.08 8.04
N LEU A 52 -7.63 -10.98 7.31
CA LEU A 52 -6.29 -10.95 7.92
C LEU A 52 -6.06 -9.69 8.77
N LEU A 53 -6.61 -8.54 8.36
CA LEU A 53 -6.44 -7.27 9.07
C LEU A 53 -7.36 -7.15 10.29
N LYS A 54 -8.56 -7.75 10.23
CA LYS A 54 -9.64 -7.55 11.22
C LYS A 54 -9.25 -7.96 12.65
N ASP A 55 -8.42 -8.99 12.80
CA ASP A 55 -8.04 -9.53 14.11
C ASP A 55 -6.80 -8.86 14.71
N LEU A 56 -6.22 -7.88 14.01
CA LEU A 56 -5.02 -7.19 14.46
C LEU A 56 -5.36 -5.97 15.34
N PRO A 57 -4.53 -5.65 16.35
CA PRO A 57 -4.62 -4.39 17.09
C PRO A 57 -4.11 -3.22 16.22
N ILE A 58 -4.84 -2.89 15.17
CA ILE A 58 -4.58 -1.72 14.32
C ILE A 58 -5.08 -0.47 15.03
N THR A 59 -4.16 0.41 15.42
CA THR A 59 -4.45 1.61 16.23
C THR A 59 -4.25 2.91 15.46
N ALA A 60 -3.76 2.81 14.22
CA ALA A 60 -3.63 3.91 13.28
C ALA A 60 -3.79 3.35 11.86
N SER A 61 -4.56 4.05 11.04
CA SER A 61 -4.70 3.73 9.62
C SER A 61 -4.85 5.03 8.85
N VAL A 62 -4.21 5.12 7.69
CA VAL A 62 -4.38 6.23 6.76
C VAL A 62 -4.72 5.71 5.37
N ARG A 63 -5.29 6.58 4.55
CA ARG A 63 -5.71 6.29 3.19
C ARG A 63 -4.57 6.53 2.20
N GLY A 64 -4.35 5.56 1.31
CA GLY A 64 -3.42 5.66 0.20
C GLY A 64 -4.06 6.18 -1.08
N ASN A 65 -3.28 6.40 -2.13
CA ASN A 65 -3.82 6.94 -3.38
C ASN A 65 -4.61 5.88 -4.17
N TRP A 66 -4.23 4.60 -4.11
CA TRP A 66 -5.02 3.54 -4.75
C TRP A 66 -6.36 3.34 -4.04
N ASP A 67 -6.40 3.57 -2.73
CA ASP A 67 -7.64 3.59 -1.97
C ASP A 67 -8.55 4.73 -2.47
N ASP A 68 -8.00 5.94 -2.71
CA ASP A 68 -8.75 7.03 -3.32
C ASP A 68 -9.18 6.70 -4.76
N CYS A 69 -8.33 6.10 -5.58
CA CYS A 69 -8.71 5.69 -6.93
C CYS A 69 -9.93 4.76 -6.96
N VAL A 70 -10.02 3.80 -6.04
CA VAL A 70 -11.21 2.95 -5.89
C VAL A 70 -12.44 3.79 -5.55
N LEU A 71 -12.32 4.72 -4.61
CA LEU A 71 -13.44 5.57 -4.19
C LEU A 71 -13.89 6.53 -5.30
N GLU A 72 -12.94 7.11 -6.03
CA GLU A 72 -13.15 8.02 -7.16
C GLU A 72 -13.82 7.31 -8.34
N ALA A 73 -13.42 6.07 -8.63
CA ALA A 73 -14.08 5.21 -9.61
C ALA A 73 -15.54 4.96 -9.24
N LEU A 74 -15.82 4.65 -7.97
CA LEU A 74 -17.19 4.46 -7.46
C LEU A 74 -18.01 5.76 -7.42
N ASP A 75 -17.36 6.92 -7.32
CA ASP A 75 -17.98 8.24 -7.36
C ASP A 75 -18.13 8.79 -8.80
N GLY A 76 -17.78 8.00 -9.82
CA GLY A 76 -17.96 8.35 -11.24
C GLY A 76 -16.99 9.42 -11.74
N GLN A 77 -15.78 9.51 -11.18
CA GLN A 77 -14.79 10.52 -11.56
C GLN A 77 -13.92 10.14 -12.76
N TYR A 78 -13.97 8.87 -13.19
CA TYR A 78 -13.18 8.36 -14.31
C TYR A 78 -14.05 8.06 -15.53
N GLY A 79 -13.43 8.16 -16.71
CA GLY A 79 -14.05 7.91 -18.00
C GLY A 79 -13.43 6.73 -18.75
N LEU A 80 -13.83 6.61 -20.01
CA LEU A 80 -13.43 5.51 -20.91
C LEU A 80 -12.51 5.98 -22.05
N GLU A 81 -11.92 7.16 -21.91
CA GLU A 81 -11.04 7.74 -22.92
C GLU A 81 -9.55 7.47 -22.61
N ASP A 82 -9.21 7.29 -21.33
CA ASP A 82 -7.85 7.00 -20.90
C ASP A 82 -7.69 5.51 -20.52
N PRO A 83 -6.72 4.78 -21.11
CA PRO A 83 -6.40 3.41 -20.72
C PRO A 83 -6.12 3.20 -19.23
N GLU A 84 -5.50 4.17 -18.55
CA GLU A 84 -5.22 4.09 -17.10
C GLU A 84 -6.53 4.19 -16.29
N GLU A 85 -7.46 5.05 -16.71
CA GLU A 85 -8.79 5.16 -16.09
C GLU A 85 -9.63 3.89 -16.32
N ILE A 86 -9.59 3.32 -17.53
CA ILE A 86 -10.26 2.04 -17.83
C ILE A 86 -9.67 0.91 -16.97
N GLN A 87 -8.35 0.89 -16.77
CA GLN A 87 -7.71 -0.07 -15.87
C GLN A 87 -8.26 0.09 -14.44
N LEU A 88 -8.26 1.31 -13.90
CA LEU A 88 -8.77 1.59 -12.56
C LEU A 88 -10.24 1.18 -12.40
N LEU A 89 -11.08 1.51 -13.38
CA LEU A 89 -12.50 1.12 -13.40
C LEU A 89 -12.65 -0.40 -13.44
N ARG A 90 -11.93 -1.10 -14.32
CA ARG A 90 -12.04 -2.57 -14.45
C ARG A 90 -11.56 -3.30 -13.19
N MET A 91 -10.49 -2.82 -12.58
CA MET A 91 -9.95 -3.36 -11.32
C MET A 91 -10.88 -3.05 -10.15
N THR A 92 -11.48 -1.85 -10.11
CA THR A 92 -12.49 -1.48 -9.12
C THR A 92 -13.73 -2.36 -9.25
N GLN A 93 -14.23 -2.59 -10.47
CA GLN A 93 -15.30 -3.55 -10.73
C GLN A 93 -14.95 -4.93 -10.14
N TYR A 94 -13.78 -5.48 -10.49
CA TYR A 94 -13.32 -6.78 -9.96
C TYR A 94 -13.33 -6.81 -8.43
N LEU A 95 -12.80 -5.76 -7.79
CA LEU A 95 -12.79 -5.67 -6.33
C LEU A 95 -14.22 -5.71 -5.77
N MET A 96 -15.14 -4.96 -6.37
CA MET A 96 -16.52 -4.85 -5.91
C MET A 96 -17.39 -6.08 -6.15
N GLU A 97 -17.01 -6.97 -7.08
CA GLU A 97 -17.70 -8.24 -7.31
C GLU A 97 -17.62 -9.18 -6.09
N ASP A 98 -16.58 -9.05 -5.26
CA ASP A 98 -16.44 -9.80 -4.01
C ASP A 98 -16.55 -8.91 -2.76
N LEU A 99 -15.96 -7.70 -2.75
CA LEU A 99 -15.78 -6.89 -1.55
C LEU A 99 -17.12 -6.45 -0.93
N LYS A 100 -17.28 -6.68 0.38
CA LYS A 100 -18.48 -6.25 1.10
C LYS A 100 -18.61 -4.72 1.17
N PRO A 101 -19.82 -4.16 1.05
CA PRO A 101 -20.04 -2.70 1.13
C PRO A 101 -19.50 -2.04 2.40
N GLU A 102 -19.56 -2.74 3.54
CA GLU A 102 -19.04 -2.26 4.82
C GLU A 102 -17.52 -1.97 4.80
N HIS A 103 -16.77 -2.60 3.90
CA HIS A 103 -15.34 -2.37 3.73
C HIS A 103 -15.07 -1.10 2.91
N ILE A 104 -15.95 -0.73 1.98
CA ILE A 104 -15.90 0.58 1.30
C ILE A 104 -16.26 1.70 2.28
N ASP A 105 -17.27 1.51 3.13
CA ASP A 105 -17.61 2.46 4.19
C ASP A 105 -16.45 2.67 5.16
N TRP A 106 -15.67 1.61 5.43
CA TRP A 106 -14.44 1.70 6.22
C TRP A 106 -13.36 2.49 5.47
N LEU A 107 -13.11 2.20 4.19
CA LEU A 107 -12.13 2.89 3.34
C LEU A 107 -12.41 4.40 3.26
N ARG A 108 -13.68 4.80 3.06
CA ARG A 108 -14.10 6.21 3.03
C ARG A 108 -13.83 6.96 4.34
N LYS A 109 -13.81 6.27 5.47
CA LYS A 109 -13.56 6.85 6.81
C LYS A 109 -12.08 6.94 7.15
N LEU A 110 -11.18 6.31 6.39
CA LEU A 110 -9.75 6.42 6.64
C LEU A 110 -9.29 7.87 6.45
N PRO A 111 -8.57 8.44 7.42
CA PRO A 111 -8.04 9.79 7.30
C PRO A 111 -6.81 9.83 6.38
N MET A 112 -6.47 11.01 5.87
CA MET A 112 -5.20 11.25 5.15
C MET A 112 -3.99 11.21 6.10
N VAL A 113 -4.20 11.60 7.37
CA VAL A 113 -3.16 11.71 8.39
C VAL A 113 -3.65 11.11 9.70
N ALA A 114 -2.78 10.34 10.35
CA ALA A 114 -2.98 9.89 11.73
C ALA A 114 -1.82 10.39 12.60
N LYS A 115 -2.14 10.98 13.75
CA LYS A 115 -1.16 11.37 14.77
C LYS A 115 -1.20 10.37 15.91
N LYS A 116 -0.03 9.94 16.39
CA LYS A 116 0.09 9.00 17.51
C LYS A 116 1.13 9.50 18.49
N GLU A 117 0.89 9.24 19.78
CA GLU A 117 1.88 9.44 20.82
C GLU A 117 2.13 8.10 21.51
N VAL A 118 3.39 7.68 21.57
CA VAL A 118 3.81 6.44 22.23
C VAL A 118 4.87 6.78 23.24
N GLU A 119 4.52 6.69 24.53
CA GLU A 119 5.38 7.07 25.65
C GLU A 119 6.02 8.47 25.52
N GLY A 120 5.28 9.44 24.96
CA GLY A 120 5.73 10.83 24.77
C GLY A 120 6.39 11.12 23.43
N LEU A 121 6.74 10.09 22.64
CA LEU A 121 7.21 10.28 21.26
C LEU A 121 6.03 10.49 20.31
N ARG A 122 6.10 11.55 19.51
CA ARG A 122 5.00 11.97 18.64
C ARG A 122 5.27 11.58 17.20
N PHE A 123 4.37 10.76 16.66
CA PHE A 123 4.42 10.22 15.32
C PHE A 123 3.39 10.89 14.41
N SER A 124 3.79 11.15 13.17
CA SER A 124 2.89 11.55 12.08
C SER A 124 2.89 10.48 11.01
N LEU A 125 1.72 9.94 10.71
CA LEU A 125 1.54 8.93 9.68
C LEU A 125 0.73 9.53 8.54
N SER A 126 1.22 9.38 7.31
CA SER A 126 0.51 9.72 6.07
C SER A 126 1.00 8.77 4.98
N HIS A 127 0.15 8.42 4.01
CA HIS A 127 0.60 7.53 2.93
C HIS A 127 1.74 8.15 2.09
N ASN A 128 1.61 9.44 1.77
CA ASN A 128 2.67 10.26 1.16
C ASN A 128 2.78 11.57 1.95
N LEU A 129 2.48 12.73 1.36
CA LEU A 129 2.42 14.00 2.10
C LEU A 129 1.10 14.11 2.89
N PRO A 130 1.06 14.89 3.99
CA PRO A 130 -0.13 15.02 4.84
C PRO A 130 -1.40 15.46 4.09
N GLU A 131 -1.24 16.37 3.13
CA GLU A 131 -2.34 16.94 2.33
C GLU A 131 -2.41 16.36 0.91
N LYS A 132 -1.58 15.36 0.59
CA LYS A 132 -1.47 14.80 -0.76
C LYS A 132 -0.86 13.39 -0.72
N ASN A 133 -1.70 12.37 -0.86
CA ASN A 133 -1.29 10.97 -0.83
C ASN A 133 -0.64 10.47 -2.15
N TYR A 134 -0.59 11.25 -3.22
CA TYR A 134 -0.03 10.84 -4.52
C TYR A 134 1.18 11.68 -4.97
N GLY A 135 1.86 11.22 -6.03
CA GLY A 135 2.92 11.96 -6.72
C GLY A 135 4.35 11.67 -6.23
N GLY A 136 5.33 12.34 -6.83
CA GLY A 136 6.76 12.02 -6.68
C GLY A 136 7.54 12.92 -5.71
N ASP A 137 6.87 13.69 -4.85
CA ASP A 137 7.54 14.65 -3.96
C ASP A 137 8.50 13.96 -2.97
N LEU A 138 8.18 12.73 -2.53
CA LEU A 138 8.97 11.95 -1.57
C LEU A 138 9.80 10.83 -2.19
N LEU A 139 10.14 10.92 -3.49
CA LEU A 139 11.12 10.01 -4.09
C LEU A 139 12.47 10.10 -3.34
N VAL A 140 13.13 8.96 -3.18
CA VAL A 140 14.29 8.80 -2.27
C VAL A 140 15.47 9.71 -2.61
N GLU A 141 15.61 10.10 -3.88
CA GLU A 141 16.62 11.01 -4.42
C GLU A 141 16.32 12.50 -4.19
N ASN A 142 15.09 12.85 -3.80
CA ASN A 142 14.72 14.24 -3.61
C ASN A 142 15.39 14.85 -2.36
N ASN A 143 15.56 16.18 -2.43
CA ASN A 143 16.15 16.98 -1.36
C ASN A 143 15.33 16.92 -0.06
N THR A 144 16.00 17.12 1.07
CA THR A 144 15.38 17.13 2.40
C THR A 144 14.22 18.13 2.53
N GLU A 145 14.27 19.26 1.80
CA GLU A 145 13.19 20.26 1.81
C GLU A 145 11.82 19.67 1.42
N LYS A 146 11.80 18.67 0.53
CA LYS A 146 10.57 17.97 0.16
C LYS A 146 10.05 17.10 1.29
N PHE A 147 10.96 16.46 2.01
CA PHE A 147 10.67 15.59 3.15
C PHE A 147 10.30 16.36 4.42
N ASP A 148 10.78 17.60 4.58
CA ASP A 148 10.37 18.48 5.69
C ASP A 148 8.87 18.76 5.69
N GLN A 149 8.18 18.62 4.56
CA GLN A 149 6.72 18.72 4.47
C GLN A 149 5.97 17.60 5.21
N LEU A 150 6.63 16.49 5.57
CA LEU A 150 6.07 15.46 6.44
C LEU A 150 6.07 15.87 7.93
N LEU A 151 6.81 16.91 8.27
CA LEU A 151 7.13 17.28 9.64
C LEU A 151 6.43 18.59 10.02
N ASP A 152 5.90 18.63 11.23
CA ASP A 152 5.47 19.85 11.89
C ASP A 152 6.27 20.07 13.19
N GLU A 153 6.02 21.17 13.88
CA GLU A 153 6.70 21.51 15.15
C GLU A 153 6.50 20.47 16.26
N THR A 154 5.54 19.56 16.08
CA THR A 154 5.16 18.54 17.06
C THR A 154 5.52 17.12 16.63
N THR A 155 6.14 16.92 15.48
CA THR A 155 6.43 15.58 14.96
C THR A 155 7.87 15.22 15.24
N ASP A 156 8.09 14.17 16.04
CA ASP A 156 9.42 13.64 16.33
C ASP A 156 9.82 12.58 15.28
N VAL A 157 8.84 11.81 14.80
CA VAL A 157 9.01 10.77 13.77
C VAL A 157 7.88 10.83 12.75
N ALA A 158 8.19 11.05 11.48
CA ALA A 158 7.25 10.86 10.38
C ALA A 158 7.38 9.46 9.78
N VAL A 159 6.25 8.83 9.48
CA VAL A 159 6.17 7.53 8.83
C VAL A 159 5.30 7.65 7.57
N TYR A 160 5.83 7.25 6.42
CA TYR A 160 5.13 7.29 5.14
C TYR A 160 5.33 6.04 4.28
N GLY A 161 4.52 5.85 3.23
CA GLY A 161 4.52 4.73 2.28
C GLY A 161 4.75 5.18 0.84
N HIS A 162 3.92 4.73 -0.11
CA HIS A 162 3.79 5.23 -1.50
C HIS A 162 4.95 4.97 -2.47
N VAL A 163 6.20 5.20 -2.06
CA VAL A 163 7.37 5.05 -2.95
C VAL A 163 7.98 3.65 -2.94
N HIS A 164 7.40 2.75 -2.13
CA HIS A 164 7.70 1.31 -2.06
C HIS A 164 9.17 0.97 -1.77
N LYS A 165 9.86 1.87 -1.05
CA LYS A 165 11.28 1.73 -0.70
C LYS A 165 11.48 1.95 0.78
N GLN A 166 12.11 0.97 1.42
CA GLN A 166 12.59 1.13 2.79
C GLN A 166 13.54 2.32 2.91
N LEU A 167 13.26 3.20 3.88
CA LEU A 167 14.02 4.43 4.07
C LEU A 167 14.07 4.80 5.54
N LEU A 168 15.26 5.16 6.01
CA LEU A 168 15.46 5.97 7.21
C LEU A 168 16.27 7.19 6.80
N ARG A 169 15.70 8.38 6.98
CA ARG A 169 16.39 9.66 6.80
C ARG A 169 15.95 10.65 7.87
N TYR A 170 16.47 11.87 7.76
CA TYR A 170 16.20 12.92 8.71
C TYR A 170 15.69 14.17 8.01
N GLY A 171 14.77 14.87 8.67
CA GLY A 171 14.40 16.24 8.33
C GLY A 171 15.47 17.25 8.75
N SER A 172 15.26 18.51 8.38
CA SER A 172 16.23 19.59 8.60
C SER A 172 16.50 19.91 10.07
N GLN A 173 15.59 19.58 11.00
CA GLN A 173 15.81 19.74 12.45
C GLN A 173 16.22 18.43 13.14
N GLY A 174 16.51 17.37 12.38
CA GLY A 174 16.95 16.08 12.91
C GLY A 174 15.83 15.12 13.31
N GLN A 175 14.56 15.43 13.00
CA GLN A 175 13.45 14.48 13.20
C GLN A 175 13.58 13.30 12.24
N GLN A 176 13.11 12.13 12.65
CA GLN A 176 13.24 10.91 11.85
C GLN A 176 12.13 10.79 10.82
N ILE A 177 12.46 10.26 9.65
CA ILE A 177 11.53 9.97 8.57
C ILE A 177 11.75 8.53 8.14
N ILE A 178 10.70 7.72 8.26
CA ILE A 178 10.73 6.28 8.06
C ILE A 178 9.76 5.89 6.95
N ASN A 179 10.20 5.02 6.04
CA ASN A 179 9.33 4.32 5.10
C ASN A 179 9.52 2.81 5.27
N PRO A 180 8.46 2.02 5.51
CA PRO A 180 8.59 0.59 5.75
C PRO A 180 8.85 -0.23 4.47
N GLY A 181 8.79 0.41 3.30
CA GLY A 181 8.73 -0.25 2.01
C GLY A 181 7.30 -0.71 1.69
N SER A 182 7.18 -1.59 0.70
CA SER A 182 5.89 -2.14 0.29
C SER A 182 5.78 -3.64 0.58
N ILE A 183 4.65 -4.05 1.17
CA ILE A 183 4.32 -5.46 1.40
C ILE A 183 4.06 -6.15 0.06
N GLY A 184 3.21 -5.55 -0.76
CA GLY A 184 2.68 -6.19 -1.96
C GLY A 184 3.45 -5.90 -3.23
N MET A 185 4.18 -4.79 -3.30
CA MET A 185 4.82 -4.26 -4.51
C MET A 185 6.18 -3.58 -4.20
N PRO A 186 7.13 -4.28 -3.55
CA PRO A 186 8.44 -3.70 -3.27
C PRO A 186 9.12 -3.19 -4.56
N TYR A 187 9.86 -2.08 -4.47
CA TYR A 187 10.45 -1.46 -5.66
C TYR A 187 11.97 -1.32 -5.57
N PHE A 188 12.68 -1.80 -6.60
CA PHE A 188 14.14 -1.74 -6.69
C PHE A 188 14.61 -1.19 -8.04
N ASN A 189 15.27 -0.03 -8.01
CA ASN A 189 15.93 0.53 -9.20
C ASN A 189 17.30 -0.11 -9.44
N TRP A 190 17.88 -0.73 -8.41
CA TRP A 190 19.19 -1.36 -8.48
C TRP A 190 19.03 -2.87 -8.62
N LYS A 191 19.27 -3.38 -9.83
CA LYS A 191 18.96 -4.76 -10.23
C LYS A 191 19.62 -5.82 -9.33
N GLU A 192 20.80 -5.54 -8.78
CA GLU A 192 21.54 -6.49 -7.94
C GLU A 192 20.89 -6.70 -6.57
N LEU A 193 20.01 -5.79 -6.14
CA LEU A 193 19.27 -5.90 -4.88
C LEU A 193 17.83 -6.41 -5.06
N LYS A 194 17.39 -6.57 -6.30
CA LYS A 194 16.03 -7.00 -6.67
C LYS A 194 15.71 -8.36 -6.05
N ASN A 195 14.54 -8.47 -5.43
CA ASN A 195 14.04 -9.70 -4.82
C ASN A 195 12.52 -9.59 -4.58
N HIS A 196 11.83 -10.73 -4.46
CA HIS A 196 10.37 -10.78 -4.31
C HIS A 196 9.89 -10.75 -2.86
N ARG A 197 10.70 -10.28 -1.92
CA ARG A 197 10.33 -10.32 -0.49
C ARG A 197 9.47 -9.11 -0.14
N ALA A 198 8.37 -9.38 0.56
CA ALA A 198 7.53 -8.36 1.15
C ALA A 198 8.33 -7.50 2.14
N GLN A 199 8.10 -6.19 2.16
CA GLN A 199 8.79 -5.25 3.03
C GLN A 199 7.86 -4.68 4.09
N TYR A 200 8.36 -4.57 5.32
CA TYR A 200 7.68 -3.83 6.37
C TYR A 200 8.72 -3.32 7.39
N ALA A 201 8.30 -2.51 8.37
CA ALA A 201 9.15 -2.10 9.47
C ALA A 201 8.55 -2.48 10.83
N LEU A 202 9.42 -2.82 11.79
CA LEU A 202 9.09 -2.99 13.20
C LEU A 202 9.81 -1.92 14.02
N LEU A 203 9.04 -1.05 14.67
CA LEU A 203 9.54 -0.04 15.59
C LEU A 203 9.46 -0.56 17.03
N GLU A 204 10.45 -0.22 17.84
CA GLU A 204 10.47 -0.54 19.27
C GLU A 204 10.61 0.76 20.06
N VAL A 205 9.60 1.08 20.88
CA VAL A 205 9.61 2.21 21.80
C VAL A 205 9.64 1.69 23.23
N GLU A 206 10.61 2.15 24.00
CA GLU A 206 10.78 1.78 25.41
C GLU A 206 11.22 2.99 26.24
N ASN A 207 10.48 3.27 27.31
CA ASN A 207 10.75 4.35 28.27
C ASN A 207 10.84 5.74 27.60
N GLY A 208 10.00 5.96 26.58
CA GLY A 208 9.98 7.21 25.80
C GLY A 208 11.10 7.36 24.77
N GLU A 209 11.83 6.29 24.47
CA GLU A 209 12.91 6.28 23.48
C GLU A 209 12.58 5.33 22.32
N LEU A 210 12.87 5.72 21.07
CA LEU A 210 12.80 4.81 19.92
C LEU A 210 14.10 3.99 19.89
N VAL A 211 14.08 2.86 20.58
CA VAL A 211 15.27 2.04 20.83
C VAL A 211 15.65 1.14 19.66
N ASN A 212 14.73 0.89 18.71
CA ASN A 212 15.00 0.04 17.55
C ASN A 212 14.14 0.39 16.34
N ILE A 213 14.74 0.25 15.15
CA ILE A 213 14.06 0.32 13.84
C ILE A 213 14.55 -0.87 13.03
N GLN A 214 13.66 -1.84 12.78
CA GLN A 214 13.99 -3.02 11.99
C GLN A 214 13.27 -2.99 10.65
N PHE A 215 14.02 -2.79 9.57
CA PHE A 215 13.53 -3.02 8.21
C PHE A 215 13.59 -4.51 7.89
N ARG A 216 12.45 -5.08 7.51
CA ARG A 216 12.31 -6.52 7.33
C ARG A 216 11.96 -6.85 5.89
N LYS A 217 12.40 -8.04 5.47
CA LYS A 217 12.14 -8.61 4.15
C LYS A 217 11.68 -10.05 4.29
N VAL A 218 10.40 -10.30 4.07
CA VAL A 218 9.76 -11.58 4.32
C VAL A 218 9.57 -12.33 3.01
N ALA A 219 10.11 -13.54 2.92
CA ALA A 219 9.80 -14.41 1.79
C ALA A 219 8.37 -14.93 1.92
N TYR A 220 7.69 -15.01 0.79
CA TYR A 220 6.36 -15.61 0.67
C TYR A 220 6.29 -16.38 -0.66
N ASP A 221 5.30 -17.25 -0.79
CA ASP A 221 5.09 -18.03 -2.00
C ASP A 221 4.39 -17.17 -3.06
N TYR A 222 5.17 -16.49 -3.90
CA TYR A 222 4.62 -15.63 -4.95
C TYR A 222 3.99 -16.44 -6.11
N GLU A 223 4.32 -17.72 -6.26
CA GLU A 223 3.65 -18.58 -7.24
C GLU A 223 2.24 -18.93 -6.76
N ALA A 224 2.08 -19.25 -5.47
CA ALA A 224 0.76 -19.46 -4.87
C ALA A 224 -0.12 -18.19 -4.94
N GLU A 225 0.48 -17.00 -4.75
CA GLU A 225 -0.24 -15.73 -4.95
C GLU A 225 -0.69 -15.56 -6.40
N LEU A 226 0.17 -15.91 -7.36
CA LEU A 226 -0.15 -15.83 -8.78
C LEU A 226 -1.23 -16.84 -9.20
N GLU A 227 -1.19 -18.06 -8.65
CA GLU A 227 -2.23 -19.07 -8.83
C GLU A 227 -3.57 -18.58 -8.28
N SER A 228 -3.58 -18.03 -7.05
CA SER A 228 -4.76 -17.41 -6.44
C SER A 228 -5.32 -16.28 -7.31
N ALA A 229 -4.47 -15.41 -7.85
CA ALA A 229 -4.89 -14.35 -8.77
C ALA A 229 -5.55 -14.90 -10.04
N LYS A 230 -5.02 -15.99 -10.61
CA LYS A 230 -5.59 -16.66 -11.80
C LYS A 230 -6.93 -17.31 -11.48
N GLU A 231 -7.03 -18.01 -10.35
CA GLU A 231 -8.27 -18.68 -9.92
C GLU A 231 -9.40 -17.68 -9.62
N LYS A 232 -9.06 -16.52 -9.06
CA LYS A 232 -9.99 -15.42 -8.81
C LYS A 232 -10.35 -14.64 -10.07
N GLY A 233 -9.70 -14.88 -11.20
CA GLY A 233 -9.97 -14.17 -12.45
C GLY A 233 -9.54 -12.71 -12.43
N LEU A 234 -8.42 -12.40 -11.76
CA LEU A 234 -7.88 -11.03 -11.67
C LEU A 234 -7.70 -10.43 -13.09
N PRO A 235 -8.30 -9.25 -13.38
CA PRO A 235 -8.06 -8.56 -14.64
C PRO A 235 -6.60 -8.13 -14.78
N PHE A 236 -6.14 -7.97 -16.01
CA PHE A 236 -4.73 -7.65 -16.32
C PHE A 236 -3.73 -8.65 -15.68
N ILE A 237 -4.10 -9.93 -15.62
CA ILE A 237 -3.27 -11.00 -15.03
C ILE A 237 -1.86 -11.05 -15.63
N GLU A 238 -1.69 -10.67 -16.90
CA GLU A 238 -0.37 -10.58 -17.54
C GLU A 238 0.56 -9.58 -16.83
N MET A 239 0.02 -8.43 -16.40
CA MET A 239 0.78 -7.42 -15.66
C MET A 239 1.08 -7.87 -14.24
N TYR A 240 0.13 -8.57 -13.60
CA TYR A 240 0.36 -9.11 -12.26
C TYR A 240 1.42 -10.23 -12.29
N GLU A 241 1.40 -11.08 -13.32
CA GLU A 241 2.43 -12.10 -13.54
C GLU A 241 3.83 -11.47 -13.73
N GLU A 242 3.94 -10.43 -14.56
CA GLU A 242 5.20 -9.69 -14.73
C GLU A 242 5.65 -9.04 -13.42
N LEU A 243 4.73 -8.44 -12.66
CA LEU A 243 5.03 -7.88 -11.36
C LEU A 243 5.51 -8.96 -10.36
N ARG A 244 4.91 -10.17 -10.33
CA ARG A 244 5.35 -11.25 -9.41
C ARG A 244 6.69 -11.86 -9.83
N ARG A 245 6.93 -12.08 -11.12
CA ARG A 245 8.15 -12.74 -11.63
C ARG A 245 9.31 -11.77 -11.82
N GLU A 246 9.02 -10.55 -12.21
CA GLU A 246 10.00 -9.56 -12.64
C GLU A 246 9.94 -8.27 -11.83
N ASP A 247 9.16 -8.19 -10.74
CA ASP A 247 9.12 -7.03 -9.84
C ASP A 247 8.99 -5.69 -10.59
N ASN A 248 8.23 -5.75 -11.69
CA ASN A 248 8.08 -4.68 -12.67
C ASN A 248 6.58 -4.46 -12.87
N TYR A 249 6.05 -3.39 -12.29
CA TYR A 249 4.67 -3.01 -12.53
C TYR A 249 4.57 -2.06 -13.73
N GLN A 250 3.84 -2.50 -14.76
CA GLN A 250 3.67 -1.75 -16.01
C GLN A 250 2.38 -0.90 -16.03
N GLY A 251 1.88 -0.49 -14.86
CA GLY A 251 0.62 0.29 -14.72
C GLY A 251 0.55 1.59 -15.50
N HIS A 252 1.69 2.18 -15.86
CA HIS A 252 1.74 3.42 -16.64
C HIS A 252 2.14 3.20 -18.10
N ASN A 253 2.22 1.94 -18.54
CA ASN A 253 2.50 1.60 -19.93
C ASN A 253 1.20 1.65 -20.76
N ARG A 254 0.86 2.84 -21.25
CA ARG A 254 -0.38 3.11 -21.98
C ARG A 254 -0.59 2.22 -23.20
N ASP A 255 0.48 1.90 -23.92
CA ASP A 255 0.41 1.02 -25.10
C ASP A 255 0.06 -0.43 -24.71
N LEU A 256 0.69 -0.94 -23.64
CA LEU A 256 0.36 -2.25 -23.08
C LEU A 256 -1.08 -2.28 -22.55
N LEU A 257 -1.49 -1.25 -21.81
CA LEU A 257 -2.86 -1.14 -21.29
C LEU A 257 -3.88 -1.16 -22.43
N ALA A 258 -3.72 -0.30 -23.44
CA ALA A 258 -4.63 -0.26 -24.58
C ALA A 258 -4.72 -1.62 -25.30
N SER A 259 -3.59 -2.31 -25.47
CA SER A 259 -3.54 -3.66 -26.05
C SER A 259 -4.30 -4.69 -25.21
N LEU A 260 -4.12 -4.69 -23.89
CA LEU A 260 -4.81 -5.62 -22.99
C LEU A 260 -6.30 -5.30 -22.86
N ILE A 261 -6.67 -4.03 -22.85
CA ILE A 261 -8.06 -3.56 -22.83
C ILE A 261 -8.81 -4.05 -24.07
N ASP A 262 -8.23 -3.90 -25.26
CA ASP A 262 -8.82 -4.38 -26.51
C ASP A 262 -8.91 -5.92 -26.53
N LYS A 263 -7.81 -6.60 -26.17
CA LYS A 263 -7.72 -8.06 -26.16
C LYS A 263 -8.80 -8.71 -25.29
N HIS A 264 -9.06 -8.14 -24.11
CA HIS A 264 -9.97 -8.73 -23.12
C HIS A 264 -11.36 -8.09 -23.11
N GLY A 265 -11.58 -7.03 -23.90
CA GLY A 265 -12.88 -6.36 -23.99
C GLY A 265 -13.26 -5.53 -22.75
N TYR A 266 -12.29 -5.05 -21.98
CA TYR A 266 -12.54 -4.41 -20.67
C TYR A 266 -13.37 -3.13 -20.74
N VAL A 267 -13.40 -2.41 -21.87
CA VAL A 267 -14.31 -1.26 -22.05
C VAL A 267 -15.77 -1.67 -21.90
N GLU A 268 -16.13 -2.84 -22.45
CA GLU A 268 -17.51 -3.32 -22.42
C GLU A 268 -17.88 -3.85 -21.04
N ASP A 269 -16.96 -4.55 -20.37
CA ASP A 269 -17.14 -4.96 -18.96
C ASP A 269 -17.46 -3.76 -18.06
N VAL A 270 -16.64 -2.71 -18.16
CA VAL A 270 -16.76 -1.51 -17.34
C VAL A 270 -18.06 -0.77 -17.60
N LYS A 271 -18.44 -0.58 -18.88
CA LYS A 271 -19.73 0.04 -19.24
C LYS A 271 -20.89 -0.70 -18.62
N ASN A 272 -20.94 -2.03 -18.81
CA ASN A 272 -22.05 -2.84 -18.32
C ASN A 272 -22.16 -2.83 -16.79
N TYR A 273 -21.05 -2.73 -16.07
CA TYR A 273 -21.05 -2.68 -14.62
C TYR A 273 -21.44 -1.29 -14.07
N PHE A 274 -20.78 -0.22 -14.52
CA PHE A 274 -20.98 1.12 -13.95
C PHE A 274 -22.25 1.82 -14.46
N ASP A 275 -22.75 1.51 -15.67
CA ASP A 275 -24.06 2.00 -16.11
C ASP A 275 -25.23 1.35 -15.35
N TYR A 276 -24.99 0.25 -14.62
CA TYR A 276 -25.98 -0.47 -13.82
C TYR A 276 -26.06 0.00 -12.35
N LEU A 277 -25.01 0.65 -11.82
CA LEU A 277 -24.96 1.16 -10.44
C LEU A 277 -25.78 2.44 -10.26
#